data_AF-A0A6J5GLN3-F1
#
_entry.id   AF-A0A6J5GLN3-F1
#
_cell.length_a   1.000
_cell.length_b   1.000
_cell.length_c   1.000
_cell.angle_alpha   90.00
_cell.angle_beta   90.00
_cell.angle_gamma   90.00
#
_symmetry.space_group_name_H-M   'P 1'
#
loop_
_entity.id
_entity.type
_entity.pdbx_description
1 polymer ?
#
loop_
_entity_poly.entity_id
_entity_poly.type
_entity_poly.pdbx_seq_one_letter_code
_entity_poly.pdbx_strand_id
1 'polypeptide(L)'
;MNDASDEDKESGDEIDPALVAILEQLWRAQCETPGRAWSLAKLSKQSGVPMSALRRHLTGLVDGGLVVTTLAEDGTGSASLSEDGRAFCAEVFGEATP
;
A
#
# COMPACT_ATOMS: atom_id res chain seq x y z
N MET A 1 9.34 -39.88 23.22
CA MET A 1 8.35 -38.81 22.93
C MET A 1 8.97 -37.89 21.91
N ASN A 2 8.58 -38.05 20.65
CA ASN A 2 8.89 -37.06 19.61
C ASN A 2 7.66 -36.14 19.58
N ASP A 3 7.76 -35.00 20.24
CA ASP A 3 6.69 -34.02 20.31
C ASP A 3 6.61 -33.29 18.96
N ALA A 4 5.38 -33.18 18.46
CA ALA A 4 5.04 -32.93 17.09
C ALA A 4 5.50 -31.53 16.61
N SER A 5 5.97 -31.50 15.35
CA SER A 5 5.88 -30.33 14.49
C SER A 5 4.41 -29.99 14.20
N ASP A 6 4.18 -28.78 13.69
CA ASP A 6 2.90 -28.17 13.33
C ASP A 6 2.13 -27.53 14.48
N GLU A 7 2.47 -26.27 14.73
CA GLU A 7 1.44 -25.25 14.96
C GLU A 7 1.44 -24.34 13.73
N ASP A 8 0.53 -24.68 12.81
CA ASP A 8 0.05 -23.86 11.71
C ASP A 8 -0.05 -22.39 12.12
N LYS A 9 0.81 -21.55 11.53
CA LYS A 9 0.59 -20.10 11.52
C LYS A 9 -0.51 -19.76 10.53
N GLU A 10 -1.73 -20.14 10.86
CA GLU A 10 -2.92 -19.60 10.21
C GLU A 10 -3.19 -18.20 10.78
N SER A 11 -2.59 -17.20 10.16
CA SER A 11 -3.00 -15.80 10.29
C SER A 11 -2.85 -15.16 8.91
N GLY A 12 -3.56 -15.75 7.95
CA GLY A 12 -3.55 -15.34 6.54
C GLY A 12 -4.76 -14.51 6.12
N ASP A 13 -5.66 -14.15 7.06
CA ASP A 13 -6.94 -13.48 6.76
C ASP A 13 -7.17 -12.22 7.61
N GLU A 14 -6.10 -11.53 8.01
CA GLU A 14 -6.23 -10.17 8.54
C GLU A 14 -5.44 -9.24 7.62
N ILE A 15 -6.15 -8.37 6.90
CA ILE A 15 -5.50 -7.37 6.06
C ILE A 15 -4.64 -6.49 6.96
N ASP A 16 -3.34 -6.45 6.69
CA ASP A 16 -2.38 -5.69 7.48
C ASP A 16 -2.84 -4.21 7.58
N PRO A 17 -3.05 -3.67 8.79
CA PRO A 17 -3.55 -2.31 8.95
C PRO A 17 -2.59 -1.26 8.36
N ALA A 18 -1.29 -1.56 8.28
CA ALA A 18 -0.33 -0.70 7.60
C ALA A 18 -0.60 -0.67 6.08
N LEU A 19 -0.99 -1.79 5.48
CA LEU A 19 -1.37 -1.85 4.08
C LEU A 19 -2.61 -1.00 3.79
N VAL A 20 -3.63 -1.11 4.65
CA VAL A 20 -4.85 -0.29 4.55
C VAL A 20 -4.52 1.20 4.65
N ALA A 21 -3.70 1.58 5.63
CA ALA A 21 -3.28 2.97 5.80
C ALA A 21 -2.53 3.50 4.56
N ILE A 22 -1.65 2.69 3.96
CA ILE A 22 -0.93 3.08 2.73
C ILE A 22 -1.91 3.30 1.58
N LEU A 23 -2.84 2.37 1.36
CA LEU A 23 -3.84 2.48 0.28
C LEU A 23 -4.78 3.67 0.49
N GLU A 24 -5.23 3.92 1.72
CA GLU A 24 -6.06 5.09 2.04
C GLU A 24 -5.31 6.39 1.73
N GLN A 25 -4.04 6.49 2.11
CA GLN A 25 -3.24 7.68 1.83
C GLN A 25 -2.97 7.86 0.33
N LEU A 26 -2.76 6.78 -0.42
CA LEU A 26 -2.61 6.83 -1.87
C LEU A 26 -3.92 7.25 -2.56
N TRP A 27 -5.07 6.79 -2.06
CA TRP A 27 -6.39 7.20 -2.51
C TRP A 27 -6.64 8.69 -2.24
N ARG A 28 -6.36 9.16 -1.02
CA ARG A 28 -6.42 10.59 -0.67
C ARG A 28 -5.53 11.42 -1.59
N ALA A 29 -4.29 10.99 -1.81
CA ALA A 29 -3.36 11.68 -2.72
C ALA A 29 -3.95 11.82 -4.13
N GLN A 30 -4.59 10.76 -4.64
CA GLN A 30 -5.24 10.75 -5.94
C GLN A 30 -6.46 11.68 -6.01
N CYS A 31 -7.26 11.76 -4.93
CA CYS A 31 -8.41 12.66 -4.83
C CYS A 31 -7.99 14.13 -4.68
N GLU A 32 -6.98 14.42 -3.86
CA GLU A 32 -6.48 15.78 -3.65
C GLU A 32 -5.73 16.32 -4.87
N THR A 33 -4.95 15.49 -5.55
CA THR A 33 -4.12 15.92 -6.68
C THR A 33 -4.08 14.84 -7.76
N PRO A 34 -5.11 14.78 -8.62
CA PRO A 34 -5.19 13.73 -9.60
C PRO A 34 -4.00 13.75 -10.55
N GLY A 35 -3.27 12.63 -10.62
CA GLY A 35 -2.10 12.47 -11.49
C GLY A 35 -0.76 12.87 -10.86
N ARG A 36 -0.72 13.27 -9.58
CA ARG A 36 0.55 13.58 -8.90
C ARG A 36 0.94 12.48 -7.90
N ALA A 37 2.00 11.74 -8.24
CA ALA A 37 2.59 10.78 -7.32
C ALA A 37 3.15 11.47 -6.06
N TRP A 38 2.87 10.91 -4.88
CA TRP A 38 3.45 11.38 -3.62
C TRP A 38 4.84 10.79 -3.43
N SER A 39 5.77 11.57 -2.87
CA SER A 39 7.07 11.04 -2.52
C SER A 39 6.96 10.00 -1.41
N LEU A 40 7.83 8.99 -1.42
CA LEU A 40 7.85 7.92 -0.40
C LEU A 40 7.96 8.48 1.02
N ALA A 41 8.73 9.55 1.20
CA ALA A 41 8.86 10.22 2.49
C ALA A 41 7.53 10.87 2.95
N LYS A 42 6.79 11.50 2.04
CA LYS A 42 5.46 12.06 2.35
C LYS A 42 4.48 10.93 2.66
N LEU A 43 4.48 9.87 1.86
CA LEU A 43 3.58 8.73 2.05
C LEU A 43 3.84 8.01 3.38
N SER A 44 5.09 7.75 3.74
CA SER A 44 5.48 7.18 5.04
C SER A 44 5.01 8.07 6.20
N LYS A 45 5.21 9.39 6.08
CA LYS A 45 4.78 10.33 7.11
C LYS A 45 3.27 10.41 7.27
N GLN A 46 2.50 10.36 6.17
CA GLN A 46 1.04 10.44 6.23
C GLN A 46 0.39 9.12 6.69
N SER A 47 0.94 7.99 6.27
CA SER A 47 0.44 6.65 6.66
C SER A 47 0.87 6.23 8.07
N GLY A 48 1.88 6.90 8.65
CA GLY A 48 2.45 6.50 9.95
C GLY A 48 3.30 5.23 9.88
N VAL A 49 3.59 4.73 8.68
CA VAL A 49 4.32 3.47 8.46
C VAL A 49 5.81 3.74 8.29
N PRO A 50 6.72 2.99 8.96
CA PRO A 50 8.16 3.15 8.78
C PRO A 50 8.58 2.82 7.34
N MET A 51 9.59 3.54 6.84
CA MET A 51 9.99 3.49 5.43
C MET A 51 10.40 2.09 4.93
N SER A 52 10.95 1.23 5.80
CA SER A 52 11.25 -0.17 5.50
C SER A 52 9.98 -1.00 5.26
N ALA A 53 8.97 -0.87 6.13
CA ALA A 53 7.68 -1.53 5.96
C ALA A 53 6.92 -0.97 4.75
N LEU A 54 6.92 0.36 4.56
CA LEU A 54 6.33 1.00 3.40
C LEU A 54 6.88 0.40 2.10
N ARG A 55 8.21 0.30 1.96
CA ARG A 55 8.84 -0.30 0.76
C ARG A 55 8.42 -1.76 0.56
N ARG A 56 8.30 -2.54 1.63
CA ARG A 56 7.85 -3.94 1.56
C ARG A 56 6.41 -4.03 1.02
N HIS A 57 5.48 -3.26 1.58
CA HIS A 57 4.08 -3.24 1.12
C HIS A 57 3.97 -2.69 -0.30
N LEU A 58 4.69 -1.61 -0.63
CA LEU A 58 4.71 -1.06 -1.98
C LEU A 58 5.22 -2.07 -3.01
N THR A 59 6.22 -2.86 -2.67
CA THR A 59 6.72 -3.92 -3.57
C THR A 59 5.61 -4.95 -3.85
N GLY A 60 4.88 -5.39 -2.83
CA GLY A 60 3.75 -6.31 -3.02
C GLY A 60 2.60 -5.70 -3.81
N LEU A 61 2.28 -4.42 -3.59
CA LEU A 61 1.25 -3.70 -4.35
C LEU A 61 1.64 -3.45 -5.81
N VAL A 62 2.93 -3.26 -6.09
CA VAL A 62 3.47 -3.14 -7.46
C VAL A 62 3.38 -4.48 -8.17
N ASP A 63 3.74 -5.58 -7.48
CA ASP A 63 3.62 -6.94 -8.02
C ASP A 63 2.15 -7.29 -8.35
N GLY A 64 1.22 -6.89 -7.48
CA GLY A 64 -0.22 -7.00 -7.71
C GLY A 64 -0.81 -5.98 -8.70
N GLY A 65 0.00 -5.09 -9.27
CA GLY A 65 -0.45 -4.12 -10.28
C GLY A 65 -1.34 -2.98 -9.76
N LEU A 66 -1.51 -2.83 -8.44
CA LEU A 66 -2.35 -1.78 -7.83
C LEU A 66 -1.62 -0.45 -7.66
N VAL A 67 -0.29 -0.47 -7.56
CA VAL A 67 0.51 0.73 -7.33
C VAL A 67 1.64 0.81 -8.35
N VAL A 68 1.92 2.03 -8.80
CA VAL A 68 3.11 2.36 -9.58
C VAL A 68 4.07 3.12 -8.67
N THR A 69 5.30 2.63 -8.59
CA THR A 69 6.38 3.33 -7.89
C THR A 69 7.46 3.75 -8.85
N THR A 70 8.04 4.93 -8.62
CA THR A 70 9.21 5.42 -9.32
C THR A 70 10.30 5.62 -8.28
N LEU A 71 11.39 4.88 -8.42
CA LEU A 71 12.58 5.01 -7.59
C LEU A 71 13.67 5.70 -8.42
N ALA A 72 14.28 6.72 -7.85
CA ALA A 72 15.41 7.42 -8.43
C ALA A 72 16.73 6.86 -7.87
N GLU A 73 17.81 7.04 -8.63
CA GLU A 73 19.15 6.54 -8.30
C GLU A 73 19.75 7.18 -7.04
N ASP A 74 19.23 8.34 -6.63
CA ASP A 74 19.57 9.02 -5.38
C ASP A 74 18.87 8.44 -4.15
N GLY A 75 18.06 7.39 -4.32
CA GLY A 75 17.30 6.74 -3.26
C GLY A 75 15.99 7.42 -2.91
N THR A 76 15.66 8.52 -3.59
CA THR A 76 14.32 9.11 -3.52
C THR A 76 13.34 8.33 -4.39
N GLY A 77 12.06 8.56 -4.18
CA GLY A 77 11.05 7.93 -5.00
C GLY A 77 9.67 8.49 -4.74
N SER A 78 8.75 8.12 -5.61
CA SER A 78 7.33 8.44 -5.52
C SER A 78 6.48 7.20 -5.77
N ALA A 79 5.26 7.24 -5.25
CA ALA A 79 4.26 6.21 -5.41
C ALA A 79 2.91 6.85 -5.78
N SER A 80 2.19 6.18 -6.67
CA SER A 80 0.85 6.56 -7.11
C SER A 80 0.03 5.31 -7.41
N LEU A 81 -1.30 5.41 -7.29
CA LEU A 81 -2.19 4.33 -7.71
C LEU A 81 -2.10 4.10 -9.23
N SER A 82 -2.12 2.84 -9.63
CA SER A 82 -2.37 2.45 -11.02
C SER A 82 -3.85 2.68 -11.37
N GLU A 83 -4.23 2.37 -12.61
CA GLU A 83 -5.65 2.39 -12.99
C GLU A 83 -6.48 1.37 -12.19
N ASP A 84 -5.99 0.14 -12.08
CA ASP A 84 -6.58 -0.91 -11.25
C ASP A 84 -6.61 -0.54 -9.77
N GLY A 85 -5.52 0.03 -9.24
CA GLY A 85 -5.47 0.49 -7.86
C GLY A 85 -6.44 1.62 -7.56
N ARG A 86 -6.69 2.52 -8.53
CA ARG A 86 -7.73 3.53 -8.41
C ARG A 86 -9.11 2.93 -8.34
N ALA A 87 -9.44 1.98 -9.23
CA ALA A 87 -10.72 1.30 -9.23
C ALA A 87 -10.95 0.55 -7.91
N PHE A 88 -9.96 -0.23 -7.47
CA PHE A 88 -10.00 -0.94 -6.20
C PHE A 88 -10.16 0.01 -5.01
N CYS A 89 -9.35 1.07 -4.93
CA CYS A 89 -9.46 2.05 -3.85
C CYS A 89 -10.78 2.83 -3.91
N ALA A 90 -11.35 3.05 -5.09
CA ALA A 90 -12.67 3.66 -5.21
C ALA A 90 -13.77 2.73 -4.68
N GLU A 91 -13.67 1.41 -4.89
CA GLU A 91 -14.62 0.44 -4.32
C GLU A 91 -14.46 0.27 -2.80
N VAL A 92 -13.21 0.31 -2.30
CA VAL A 92 -12.91 0.10 -0.88
C VAL A 92 -13.05 1.37 -0.03
N PHE A 93 -12.61 2.52 -0.55
CA PHE A 93 -12.54 3.80 0.18
C PHE A 93 -13.38 4.92 -0.47
N GLY A 94 -13.71 4.79 -1.75
CA GLY A 94 -14.63 5.72 -2.40
C GLY A 94 -16.04 5.50 -1.86
N GLU A 95 -16.78 6.59 -1.67
CA GLU A 95 -18.16 6.52 -1.19
C GLU A 95 -18.94 5.54 -2.06
N ALA A 96 -19.41 4.46 -1.43
CA ALA A 96 -20.50 3.64 -1.94
C ALA A 96 -21.62 4.60 -2.33
N THR A 97 -21.68 4.93 -3.61
CA THR A 97 -22.74 5.79 -4.12
C THR A 97 -23.96 4.88 -4.23
N PRO A 98 -25.00 5.07 -3.41
CA PRO A 98 -26.23 4.27 -3.52
C PRO A 98 -26.95 4.51 -4.85
#